data_AF-Q7NJX0-F1
#
_entry.id   AF-Q7NJX0-F1
#
_cell.length_a   1.000
_cell.length_b   1.000
_cell.length_c   1.000
_cell.angle_alpha   90.00
_cell.angle_beta   90.00
_cell.angle_gamma   90.00
#
_symmetry.space_group_name_H-M   'P 1'
#
loop_
_entity.id
_entity.type
_entity.pdbx_description
1 polymer ?
#
loop_
_entity_poly.entity_id
_entity_poly.type
_entity_poly.pdbx_seq_one_letter_code
_entity_poly.pdbx_strand_id
1 'polypeptide(L)'
;MQVLNVQRALVFYQQIKQRETQLYIEGILDRFGSEADKNRFKKARSQYSIYVETVELDIASVIVRELEKLRNDFESGIRDLDKAIDDLDATVDLLNALASVLGILAKIITLPV
;
A
#
# COMPACT_ATOMS: atom_id res chain seq x y z
N MET A 1 -11.29 6.02 6.43
CA MET A 1 -10.66 6.83 7.50
C MET A 1 -9.13 6.88 7.39
N GLN A 2 -8.43 5.83 6.94
CA GLN A 2 -6.95 5.78 6.86
C GLN A 2 -6.31 6.61 5.72
N VAL A 3 -6.92 6.68 4.52
CA VAL A 3 -6.41 7.50 3.39
C VAL A 3 -6.29 8.99 3.76
N LEU A 4 -7.17 9.47 4.66
CA LEU A 4 -7.15 10.85 5.16
C LEU A 4 -5.91 11.16 6.01
N ASN A 5 -5.31 10.15 6.65
CA ASN A 5 -4.14 10.33 7.51
C ASN A 5 -2.84 10.42 6.71
N VAL A 6 -2.70 9.64 5.63
CA VAL A 6 -1.50 9.70 4.77
C VAL A 6 -1.43 11.03 4.02
N GLN A 7 -2.55 11.50 3.47
CA GLN A 7 -2.60 12.80 2.79
C GLN A 7 -2.23 13.96 3.73
N ARG A 8 -2.76 13.95 4.97
CA ARG A 8 -2.44 14.96 5.98
C ARG A 8 -0.97 14.89 6.41
N ALA A 9 -0.43 13.70 6.60
CA ALA A 9 0.98 13.50 6.94
C ALA A 9 1.91 13.97 5.82
N LEU A 10 1.54 13.73 4.55
CA LEU A 10 2.29 14.20 3.39
C LEU A 10 2.30 15.73 3.30
N VAL A 11 1.14 16.38 3.50
CA VAL A 11 1.05 17.84 3.53
C VAL A 11 1.89 18.42 4.67
N PHE A 12 1.83 17.82 5.86
CA PHE A 12 2.66 18.22 6.99
C PHE A 12 4.16 18.05 6.68
N TYR A 13 4.55 16.91 6.10
CA TYR A 13 5.92 16.65 5.67
C TYR A 13 6.43 17.68 4.64
N GLN A 14 5.61 18.02 3.65
CA GLN A 14 5.93 19.05 2.67
C GLN A 14 6.15 20.41 3.34
N GLN A 15 5.31 20.77 4.31
CA GLN A 15 5.44 22.03 5.05
C GLN A 15 6.72 22.09 5.89
N ILE A 16 7.09 21.00 6.58
CA ILE A 16 8.33 20.97 7.36
C ILE A 16 9.57 20.98 6.45
N LYS A 17 9.55 20.26 5.32
CA LYS A 17 10.65 20.27 4.36
C LYS A 17 10.82 21.62 3.68
N GLN A 18 9.72 22.33 3.40
CA GLN A 18 9.77 23.71 2.90
C GLN A 18 10.37 24.67 3.94
N ARG A 19 10.08 24.49 5.24
CA ARG A 19 10.69 25.30 6.29
C ARG A 19 12.16 24.95 6.48
N GLU A 20 12.54 23.69 6.31
CA GLU A 20 13.93 23.25 6.37
C GLU A 20 14.78 24.01 5.35
N THR A 21 14.35 24.11 4.09
CA THR A 21 15.10 24.83 3.05
C THR A 21 15.29 26.31 3.38
N GLN A 22 14.33 26.93 4.08
CA GLN A 22 14.46 28.31 4.54
C GLN A 22 15.58 28.49 5.58
N LEU A 23 15.94 27.45 6.33
CA LEU A 23 17.04 27.47 7.31
C LEU A 23 18.45 27.39 6.66
N TYR A 24 18.51 27.12 5.36
CA TYR A 24 19.75 27.00 4.59
C TYR A 24 19.92 28.11 3.54
N ILE A 25 19.08 29.15 3.58
CA ILE A 25 19.25 30.33 2.73
C ILE A 25 20.62 30.97 3.00
N GLU A 26 21.31 31.37 1.94
CA GLU A 26 22.60 32.05 2.02
C GLU A 26 22.50 33.35 2.85
N GLY A 27 23.52 33.62 3.67
CA GLY A 27 23.54 34.79 4.54
C GLY A 27 22.55 34.75 5.72
N ILE A 28 21.85 33.63 5.97
CA ILE A 28 20.93 33.54 7.12
C ILE A 28 21.62 33.75 8.47
N LEU A 29 22.90 33.37 8.56
CA LEU A 29 23.71 33.57 9.76
C LEU A 29 24.06 35.05 10.00
N ASP A 30 24.06 35.88 8.96
CA ASP A 30 24.40 37.31 9.07
C ASP A 30 23.28 38.12 9.75
N ARG A 31 22.09 37.52 9.87
CA ARG A 31 20.96 38.06 10.65
C ARG A 31 21.21 38.03 12.16
N PHE A 32 22.24 37.32 12.61
CA PHE A 32 22.57 37.16 14.03
C PHE A 32 23.79 38.01 14.39
N GLY A 33 23.64 38.87 15.40
CA GLY A 33 24.68 39.82 15.81
C GLY A 33 25.83 39.20 16.62
N SER A 34 25.66 38.00 17.17
CA SER A 34 26.68 37.34 18.00
C SER A 34 27.02 35.92 17.51
N GLU A 35 28.26 35.48 17.72
CA GLU A 35 28.67 34.10 17.39
C GLU A 35 27.95 33.07 18.26
N ALA A 36 27.57 33.44 19.49
CA ALA A 36 26.77 32.58 20.36
C ALA A 36 25.39 32.29 19.75
N ASP A 37 24.72 33.31 19.18
CA ASP A 37 23.43 33.14 18.53
C ASP A 37 23.55 32.34 17.23
N LYS A 38 24.61 32.58 16.44
CA LYS A 38 24.93 31.77 15.26
C LYS A 38 25.10 30.28 15.62
N ASN A 39 25.80 29.98 16.71
CA ASN A 39 26.01 28.61 17.16
C ASN A 39 24.72 27.97 17.71
N ARG A 40 23.88 28.73 18.43
CA ARG A 40 22.54 28.28 18.85
C ARG A 40 21.66 27.95 17.63
N PHE A 41 21.67 28.81 16.61
CA PHE A 41 20.93 28.58 15.37
C PHE A 41 21.43 27.33 14.65
N LYS A 42 22.75 27.16 14.47
CA LYS A 42 23.33 25.95 13.84
C LYS A 42 22.87 24.68 14.55
N LYS A 43 22.90 24.68 15.90
CA LYS A 43 22.45 23.53 16.70
C LYS A 43 20.96 23.25 16.51
N ALA A 44 20.11 24.27 16.61
CA ALA A 44 18.67 24.14 16.40
C ALA A 44 18.34 23.65 14.98
N ARG A 45 19.06 24.14 13.97
CA ARG A 45 18.94 23.70 12.58
C ARG A 45 19.29 22.22 12.41
N SER A 46 20.39 21.75 13.00
CA SER A 46 20.75 20.33 12.97
C SER A 46 19.70 19.46 13.66
N GLN A 47 19.16 19.90 14.81
CA GLN A 47 18.09 19.18 15.49
C GLN A 47 16.80 19.12 14.66
N TYR A 48 16.46 20.22 13.98
CA TYR A 48 15.31 20.25 13.08
C TYR A 48 15.48 19.29 11.90
N SER A 49 16.67 19.22 11.32
CA SER A 49 16.96 18.30 10.21
C SER A 49 16.78 16.84 10.62
N ILE A 50 17.32 16.45 11.78
CA ILE A 50 17.10 15.11 12.37
C ILE A 50 15.61 14.83 12.60
N TYR A 51 14.85 15.83 13.06
CA TYR A 51 13.41 15.68 13.23
C TYR A 51 12.68 15.45 11.89
N VAL A 52 13.04 16.19 10.84
CA VAL A 52 12.46 16.00 9.49
C VAL A 52 12.74 14.57 8.98
N GLU A 53 13.96 14.07 9.14
CA GLU A 53 14.33 12.69 8.79
C GLU A 53 13.54 11.65 9.58
N THR A 54 13.33 11.89 10.89
CA THR A 54 12.55 10.99 11.75
C THR A 54 11.09 10.92 11.27
N VAL A 55 10.48 12.07 10.98
CA VAL A 55 9.11 12.13 10.45
C VAL A 55 9.01 11.43 9.10
N GLU A 56 10.02 11.56 8.23
CA GLU A 56 10.08 10.86 6.95
C GLU A 56 10.05 9.33 7.12
N LEU A 57 10.87 8.81 8.04
CA LEU A 57 10.93 7.38 8.36
C LEU A 57 9.62 6.87 8.97
N ASP A 58 8.99 7.64 9.85
CA ASP A 58 7.72 7.28 10.46
C ASP A 58 6.60 7.19 9.40
N ILE A 59 6.53 8.16 8.49
CA ILE A 59 5.58 8.16 7.38
C ILE A 59 5.83 6.94 6.47
N ALA A 60 7.09 6.68 6.10
CA ALA A 60 7.45 5.53 5.29
C ALA A 60 7.05 4.21 5.98
N SER A 61 7.28 4.08 7.29
CA SER A 61 6.89 2.90 8.06
C SER A 61 5.38 2.66 8.04
N VAL A 62 4.58 3.70 8.20
CA VAL A 62 3.11 3.61 8.09
C VAL A 62 2.70 3.16 6.70
N ILE A 63 3.28 3.74 5.64
CA ILE A 63 2.97 3.35 4.26
C ILE A 63 3.32 1.88 4.00
N VAL A 64 4.49 1.42 4.44
CA VAL A 64 4.92 0.03 4.28
C VAL A 64 3.94 -0.92 4.96
N ARG A 65 3.52 -0.65 6.19
CA ARG A 65 2.54 -1.50 6.90
C ARG A 65 1.20 -1.59 6.20
N GLU A 66 0.69 -0.47 5.65
CA GLU A 66 -0.57 -0.48 4.90
C GLU A 66 -0.42 -1.25 3.58
N LEU A 67 0.72 -1.15 2.90
CA LEU A 67 1.01 -1.92 1.69
C LEU A 67 1.13 -3.43 1.98
N GLU A 68 1.76 -3.81 3.09
CA GLU A 68 1.83 -5.21 3.52
C GLU A 68 0.46 -5.79 3.81
N LYS A 69 -0.42 -5.01 4.45
CA LYS A 69 -1.81 -5.40 4.66
C LYS A 69 -2.53 -5.62 3.34
N LEU A 70 -2.44 -4.67 2.41
CA LEU A 70 -3.04 -4.80 1.08
C LEU A 70 -2.51 -6.02 0.32
N ARG A 71 -1.20 -6.29 0.39
CA ARG A 71 -0.60 -7.49 -0.21
C ARG A 71 -1.24 -8.76 0.36
N ASN A 72 -1.35 -8.86 1.68
CA ASN A 72 -1.94 -10.03 2.32
C ASN A 72 -3.43 -10.20 1.96
N ASP A 73 -4.18 -9.09 1.88
CA ASP A 73 -5.58 -9.09 1.44
C ASP A 73 -5.71 -9.58 -0.02
N PHE A 74 -4.81 -9.13 -0.91
CA PHE A 74 -4.75 -9.62 -2.29
C PHE A 74 -4.39 -11.11 -2.38
N GLU A 75 -3.40 -11.57 -1.62
CA GLU A 75 -3.03 -12.99 -1.57
C GLU A 75 -4.20 -13.86 -1.09
N SER A 76 -4.97 -13.40 -0.11
CA SER A 76 -6.19 -14.09 0.32
C SER A 76 -7.24 -14.13 -0.80
N GLY A 77 -7.48 -13.00 -1.46
CA GLY A 77 -8.44 -12.93 -2.57
C GLY A 77 -8.07 -13.84 -3.75
N ILE A 78 -6.77 -13.97 -4.06
CA ILE A 78 -6.29 -14.91 -5.08
C ILE A 78 -6.61 -16.36 -4.67
N ARG A 79 -6.33 -16.75 -3.43
CA ARG A 79 -6.65 -18.12 -2.96
C ARG A 79 -8.14 -18.42 -3.01
N ASP A 80 -8.98 -17.45 -2.69
CA ASP A 80 -10.44 -17.60 -2.77
C ASP A 80 -10.91 -17.74 -4.22
N LEU A 81 -10.28 -17.02 -5.16
CA LEU A 81 -10.54 -17.18 -6.59
C LEU A 81 -10.10 -18.53 -7.13
N ASP A 82 -8.91 -19.01 -6.75
CA ASP A 82 -8.41 -20.33 -7.14
C ASP A 82 -9.39 -21.43 -6.70
N LYS A 83 -9.88 -21.34 -5.46
CA LYS A 83 -10.90 -22.27 -4.96
C LYS A 83 -12.20 -22.20 -5.76
N ALA A 84 -12.65 -21.00 -6.11
CA ALA A 84 -13.87 -20.83 -6.90
C ALA A 84 -13.72 -21.41 -8.32
N ILE A 85 -12.51 -21.36 -8.89
CA ILE A 85 -12.18 -22.00 -10.18
C ILE A 85 -12.24 -23.52 -10.03
N ASP A 86 -11.62 -24.09 -8.99
CA ASP A 86 -11.66 -25.53 -8.73
C ASP A 86 -13.11 -26.04 -8.56
N ASP A 87 -13.95 -25.29 -7.84
CA ASP A 87 -15.38 -25.62 -7.67
C ASP A 87 -16.16 -25.55 -9.00
N LEU A 88 -15.79 -24.61 -9.89
CA LEU A 88 -16.38 -24.48 -11.21
C LEU A 88 -15.98 -25.65 -12.11
N ASP A 89 -14.70 -26.04 -12.12
CA ASP A 89 -14.20 -27.18 -12.89
C ASP A 89 -14.90 -28.48 -12.45
N ALA A 90 -15.05 -28.71 -11.15
CA ALA A 90 -15.81 -29.84 -10.62
C ALA A 90 -17.28 -29.85 -11.09
N THR A 91 -17.89 -28.67 -11.20
CA THR A 91 -19.26 -28.52 -11.74
C THR A 91 -19.32 -28.86 -13.23
N VAL A 92 -18.34 -28.40 -14.02
CA VAL A 92 -18.23 -28.73 -15.44
C VAL A 92 -18.07 -30.23 -15.65
N ASP A 93 -17.22 -30.89 -14.86
CA ASP A 93 -17.03 -32.34 -14.91
C ASP A 93 -18.33 -33.11 -14.62
N LEU A 94 -19.09 -32.66 -13.61
CA LEU A 94 -20.40 -33.24 -13.30
C LEU A 94 -21.38 -33.09 -14.47
N LEU A 95 -21.44 -31.91 -15.10
CA LEU A 95 -22.30 -31.67 -16.26
C LEU A 95 -21.91 -32.55 -17.45
N ASN A 96 -20.61 -32.75 -17.69
CA ASN A 96 -20.11 -33.64 -18.74
C ASN A 96 -20.50 -35.11 -18.48
N ALA A 97 -20.44 -35.55 -17.22
CA ALA A 97 -20.88 -36.88 -16.84
C ALA A 97 -22.40 -37.07 -17.06
N LEU A 98 -23.20 -36.08 -16.68
CA LEU A 98 -24.66 -36.08 -16.90
C LEU A 98 -25.00 -36.14 -18.40
N ALA A 99 -24.34 -35.33 -19.22
CA ALA A 99 -24.51 -35.35 -20.67
C ALA A 99 -24.20 -36.73 -21.27
N SER A 100 -23.14 -37.38 -20.77
CA SER A 100 -22.76 -38.74 -21.20
C SER A 100 -23.83 -39.77 -20.86
N VAL A 101 -24.37 -39.73 -19.63
CA VAL A 101 -25.45 -40.62 -19.19
C VAL A 101 -26.71 -40.42 -20.03
N LEU A 102 -27.12 -39.16 -20.26
CA LEU A 102 -28.26 -38.84 -21.10
C LEU A 102 -28.06 -39.35 -22.54
N GLY A 103 -26.86 -39.23 -23.10
CA GLY A 103 -26.53 -39.76 -24.42
C GLY A 103 -26.66 -41.28 -24.52
N ILE A 104 -26.28 -42.02 -23.46
CA ILE A 104 -26.48 -43.48 -23.38
C ILE A 104 -27.97 -43.82 -23.31
N LEU A 105 -28.74 -43.14 -22.45
CA LEU A 105 -30.18 -43.38 -22.31
C LEU A 105 -30.93 -43.11 -23.62
N ALA A 106 -30.60 -42.02 -24.32
CA ALA A 106 -31.17 -41.70 -25.61
C ALA A 106 -30.97 -42.85 -26.60
N LYS A 107 -29.75 -43.39 -26.70
CA LYS A 107 -29.45 -44.54 -27.57
C LYS A 107 -30.29 -45.76 -27.22
N ILE A 108 -30.44 -46.08 -25.93
CA ILE A 108 -31.25 -47.22 -25.46
C ILE A 108 -32.71 -47.06 -25.89
N ILE A 109 -33.31 -45.88 -25.66
CA ILE A 109 -34.72 -45.63 -25.95
C ILE A 109 -34.99 -45.60 -27.46
N THR A 110 -34.02 -45.17 -28.27
CA THR A 110 -34.15 -45.12 -29.74
C THR A 110 -33.82 -46.42 -30.46
N LEU A 111 -33.44 -47.49 -29.76
CA LEU A 111 -33.23 -48.80 -30.38
C LEU A 111 -34.58 -49.35 -30.87
N PRO A 112 -34.71 -49.73 -32.15
CA PRO A 112 -35.91 -50.39 -32.63
C PRO A 112 -36.04 -51.76 -31.98
N VAL A 113 -37.24 -52.04 -31.46
CA VAL A 113 -37.63 -53.34 -30.86
C VAL A 113 -37.72 -54.41 -31.94
#